data_AF-X1RNI7-F1
#
_entry.id   AF-X1RNI7-F1
#
_cell.length_a   1.000
_cell.length_b   1.000
_cell.length_c   1.000
_cell.angle_alpha   90.00
_cell.angle_beta   90.00
_cell.angle_gamma   90.00
#
_symmetry.space_group_name_H-M   'P 1'
#
loop_
_entity.id
_entity.type
_entity.pdbx_description
1 polymer ?
#
loop_
_entity_poly.entity_id
_entity_poly.type
_entity_poly.pdbx_seq_one_letter_code
_entity_poly.pdbx_strand_id
1 'polypeptide(L)'
;MSWLYDHREQLDGYGLYAEIAYRFRPKVLPDDRDDIEMEIVLKLKTEADKKDQVTLGFLYAVARNIVRTYWRKKYRERRRFCRLYEGDKGEMIADGWKFVTPAPDIEASIDARTMLNTLPERMVKAGIIRDGGGKLNNADKLYLCRQRHRISKYNWTDAEEIERMRRLYVDEGLSCPKIAKITGRAISTVQNHLNKLGVIRS
;
A
#
# COMPACT_ATOMS: atom_id res chain seq x y z
N MET A 1 9.97 14.96 -34.22
CA MET A 1 9.60 14.81 -35.64
C MET A 1 8.08 14.83 -35.75
N SER A 2 7.51 15.37 -36.83
CA SER A 2 6.07 15.26 -37.13
C SER A 2 5.92 14.51 -38.45
N TRP A 3 5.39 13.30 -38.39
CA TRP A 3 5.22 12.47 -39.57
C TRP A 3 4.31 13.13 -40.62
N LEU A 4 3.22 13.77 -40.16
CA LEU A 4 2.24 14.45 -41.03
C LEU A 4 2.84 15.66 -41.76
N TYR A 5 3.67 16.44 -41.08
CA TYR A 5 4.33 17.60 -41.68
C TYR A 5 5.40 17.17 -42.69
N ASP A 6 6.16 16.13 -42.36
CA ASP A 6 7.26 15.64 -43.18
C ASP A 6 6.73 15.02 -44.49
N HIS A 7 5.55 14.38 -44.46
CA HIS A 7 4.93 13.73 -45.62
C HIS A 7 3.80 14.56 -46.25
N ARG A 8 3.67 15.86 -45.91
CA ARG A 8 2.53 16.71 -46.31
C ARG A 8 2.25 16.77 -47.82
N GLU A 9 3.28 16.61 -48.65
CA GLU A 9 3.17 16.63 -50.12
C GLU A 9 2.54 15.35 -50.67
N GLN A 10 2.57 14.25 -49.91
CA GLN A 10 1.96 12.97 -50.26
C GLN A 10 0.49 12.87 -49.79
N LEU A 11 0.02 13.83 -48.98
CA LEU A 11 -1.28 13.79 -48.32
C LEU A 11 -2.44 14.34 -49.18
N ASP A 12 -2.50 14.03 -50.49
CA ASP A 12 -3.59 14.34 -51.45
C ASP A 12 -4.64 15.39 -50.98
N GLY A 13 -4.29 16.68 -51.00
CA GLY A 13 -5.17 17.79 -50.62
C GLY A 13 -5.20 18.21 -49.14
N TYR A 14 -4.56 17.43 -48.24
CA TYR A 14 -4.44 17.73 -46.81
C TYR A 14 -3.14 18.44 -46.42
N GLY A 15 -2.21 18.66 -47.36
CA GLY A 15 -0.90 19.25 -47.07
C GLY A 15 -0.99 20.62 -46.36
N LEU A 16 -1.94 21.47 -46.76
CA LEU A 16 -2.20 22.76 -46.12
C LEU A 16 -2.69 22.59 -44.68
N TYR A 17 -3.53 21.59 -44.40
CA TYR A 17 -4.01 21.34 -43.04
C TYR A 17 -2.91 20.79 -42.13
N ALA A 18 -2.04 19.92 -42.67
CA ALA A 18 -0.87 19.42 -41.96
C ALA A 18 0.11 20.56 -41.61
N GLU A 19 0.35 21.50 -42.52
CA GLU A 19 1.18 22.67 -42.24
C GLU A 19 0.58 23.53 -41.11
N ILE A 20 -0.72 23.79 -41.15
CA ILE A 20 -1.41 24.56 -40.09
C ILE A 20 -1.30 23.81 -38.76
N ALA A 21 -1.60 22.51 -38.74
CA ALA A 21 -1.56 21.69 -37.54
C ALA A 21 -0.16 21.68 -36.89
N TYR A 22 0.88 21.52 -37.71
CA TYR A 22 2.27 21.55 -37.25
C TYR A 22 2.64 22.84 -36.52
N ARG A 23 2.14 24.00 -36.96
CA ARG A 23 2.38 25.30 -36.28
C ARG A 23 1.73 25.38 -34.90
N PHE A 24 0.69 24.59 -34.63
CA PHE A 24 0.02 24.53 -33.33
C PHE A 24 0.57 23.42 -32.43
N ARG A 25 1.29 22.45 -32.98
CA ARG A 25 1.92 21.32 -32.26
C ARG A 25 2.73 21.73 -31.02
N PRO A 26 3.57 22.79 -31.03
CA PRO A 26 4.34 23.18 -29.84
C PRO A 26 3.48 23.75 -28.69
N LYS A 27 2.19 24.05 -28.94
CA LYS A 27 1.29 24.67 -27.97
C LYS A 27 0.55 23.66 -27.09
N VAL A 28 0.85 22.37 -27.22
CA VAL A 28 0.29 21.28 -26.40
C VAL A 28 1.41 20.47 -25.75
N LEU A 29 1.06 19.57 -24.83
CA LEU A 29 2.04 18.74 -24.13
C LEU A 29 2.75 17.80 -25.11
N PRO A 30 4.05 17.51 -24.93
CA PRO A 30 4.83 16.65 -25.82
C PRO A 30 4.15 15.34 -26.18
N ASP A 31 3.56 14.67 -25.19
CA ASP A 31 2.94 13.35 -25.33
C ASP A 31 1.66 13.38 -26.18
N ASP A 32 0.94 14.51 -26.17
CA ASP A 32 -0.34 14.67 -26.88
C ASP A 32 -0.16 15.37 -28.25
N ARG A 33 1.08 15.61 -28.68
CA ARG A 33 1.37 16.43 -29.88
C ARG A 33 0.81 15.83 -31.16
N ASP A 34 1.04 14.54 -31.35
CA ASP A 34 0.68 13.86 -32.60
C ASP A 34 -0.84 13.65 -32.68
N ASP A 35 -1.49 13.37 -31.54
CA ASP A 35 -2.95 13.29 -31.43
C ASP A 35 -3.64 14.62 -31.77
N ILE A 36 -3.13 15.73 -31.21
CA ILE A 36 -3.69 17.07 -31.47
C ILE A 36 -3.42 17.51 -32.91
N GLU A 37 -2.25 17.16 -33.46
CA GLU A 37 -1.93 17.45 -34.85
C GLU A 37 -2.93 16.75 -35.79
N MET A 38 -3.20 15.46 -35.56
CA MET A 38 -4.21 14.70 -36.30
C MET A 38 -5.63 15.26 -36.09
N GLU A 39 -6.01 15.61 -34.85
CA GLU A 39 -7.32 16.19 -34.55
C GLU A 39 -7.54 17.51 -35.31
N ILE A 40 -6.50 18.36 -35.38
CA ILE A 40 -6.55 19.60 -36.14
C ILE A 40 -6.76 19.29 -37.63
N VAL A 41 -5.96 18.39 -38.24
CA VAL A 41 -6.08 18.06 -39.67
C VAL A 41 -7.51 17.58 -40.02
N LEU A 42 -8.05 16.62 -39.26
CA LEU A 42 -9.38 16.05 -39.52
C LEU A 42 -10.48 17.09 -39.38
N LYS A 43 -10.38 17.96 -38.38
CA LYS A 43 -11.39 18.99 -38.11
C LYS A 43 -11.33 20.13 -39.12
N LEU A 44 -10.14 20.51 -39.57
CA LEU A 44 -9.98 21.48 -40.66
C LEU A 44 -10.61 20.96 -41.95
N LYS A 45 -10.41 19.69 -42.31
CA LYS A 45 -11.07 19.07 -43.46
C LYS A 45 -12.60 19.10 -43.30
N THR A 46 -13.10 18.64 -42.17
CA THR A 46 -14.54 18.57 -41.89
C THR A 46 -15.21 19.94 -41.97
N GLU A 47 -14.56 20.99 -41.49
CA GLU A 47 -15.09 22.36 -41.53
C GLU A 47 -14.91 23.02 -42.90
N ALA A 48 -13.89 22.63 -43.65
CA ALA A 48 -13.70 23.07 -45.03
C ALA A 48 -14.76 22.48 -45.96
N ASP A 49 -15.10 21.19 -45.81
CA ASP A 49 -16.08 20.50 -46.64
C ASP A 49 -17.51 21.05 -46.48
N LYS A 50 -17.80 21.71 -45.36
CA LYS A 50 -19.10 22.34 -45.08
C LYS A 50 -19.23 23.74 -45.69
N LYS A 51 -18.17 24.30 -46.27
CA LYS A 51 -18.12 25.71 -46.68
C LYS A 51 -17.65 25.82 -48.12
N ASP A 52 -18.40 26.59 -48.91
CA ASP A 52 -18.04 26.87 -50.31
C ASP A 52 -16.75 27.69 -50.43
N GLN A 53 -16.48 28.57 -49.45
CA GLN A 53 -15.27 29.37 -49.40
C GLN A 53 -14.63 29.31 -48.01
N VAL A 54 -13.36 28.92 -47.99
CA VAL A 54 -12.58 28.72 -46.77
C VAL A 54 -11.39 29.66 -46.81
N THR A 55 -11.37 30.63 -45.91
CA THR A 55 -10.22 31.54 -45.76
C THR A 55 -9.17 30.93 -44.82
N LEU A 56 -7.91 31.26 -45.05
CA LEU A 56 -6.82 30.81 -44.18
C LEU A 56 -7.03 31.25 -42.72
N GLY A 57 -7.51 32.48 -42.51
CA GLY A 57 -7.83 33.00 -41.17
C GLY A 57 -8.87 32.16 -40.43
N PHE A 58 -9.88 31.66 -41.15
CA PHE A 58 -10.88 30.74 -40.58
C PHE A 58 -10.24 29.43 -40.12
N LEU A 59 -9.39 28.81 -40.94
CA LEU A 59 -8.68 27.58 -40.58
C LEU A 59 -7.79 27.76 -39.35
N TYR A 60 -7.05 28.87 -39.26
CA TYR A 60 -6.27 29.20 -38.05
C TYR A 60 -7.14 29.39 -36.81
N ALA A 61 -8.35 29.95 -36.97
CA ALA A 61 -9.30 30.10 -35.86
C ALA A 61 -9.82 28.74 -35.38
N VAL A 62 -10.11 27.81 -36.28
CA VAL A 62 -10.50 26.43 -35.96
C VAL A 62 -9.36 25.72 -35.20
N ALA A 63 -8.13 25.75 -35.72
CA ALA A 63 -6.97 25.14 -35.06
C ALA A 63 -6.73 25.73 -33.66
N ARG A 64 -6.83 27.06 -33.51
CA ARG A 64 -6.73 27.74 -32.22
C ARG A 64 -7.82 27.30 -31.23
N ASN A 65 -9.03 27.07 -31.71
CA ASN A 65 -10.13 26.59 -30.87
C ASN A 65 -9.87 25.17 -30.37
N ILE A 66 -9.28 24.29 -31.17
CA ILE A 66 -8.93 22.92 -30.76
C ILE A 66 -7.92 22.96 -29.62
N VAL A 67 -6.81 23.70 -29.78
CA VAL A 67 -5.81 23.88 -28.71
C VAL A 67 -6.42 24.49 -27.45
N ARG A 68 -7.31 25.48 -27.58
CA ARG A 68 -8.04 26.06 -26.44
C ARG A 68 -8.90 25.01 -25.72
N THR A 69 -9.54 24.12 -26.47
CA THR A 69 -10.41 23.07 -25.93
C THR A 69 -9.59 22.00 -25.22
N TYR A 70 -8.47 21.61 -25.82
CA TYR A 70 -7.45 20.75 -25.21
C TYR A 70 -7.00 21.30 -23.85
N TRP A 71 -6.58 22.57 -23.77
CA TRP A 71 -6.16 23.16 -22.49
C TRP A 71 -7.30 23.25 -21.50
N ARG A 72 -8.53 23.59 -21.92
CA ARG A 72 -9.70 23.55 -21.03
C ARG A 72 -9.93 22.17 -20.44
N LYS A 73 -9.76 21.10 -21.23
CA LYS A 73 -9.87 19.72 -20.77
C LYS A 73 -8.75 19.38 -19.79
N LYS A 74 -7.50 19.67 -20.13
CA LYS A 74 -6.33 19.46 -19.25
C LYS A 74 -6.42 20.26 -17.96
N TYR A 75 -6.91 21.50 -17.97
CA TYR A 75 -7.12 22.28 -16.75
C TYR A 75 -8.25 21.71 -15.88
N ARG A 76 -9.32 21.16 -16.49
CA ARG A 76 -10.36 20.44 -15.74
C ARG A 76 -9.84 19.15 -15.12
N GLU A 77 -9.05 18.38 -15.87
CA GLU A 77 -8.39 17.18 -15.37
C GLU A 77 -7.43 17.53 -14.24
N ARG A 78 -6.54 18.51 -14.45
CA ARG A 78 -5.67 19.03 -13.38
C ARG A 78 -6.48 19.48 -12.18
N ARG A 79 -7.59 20.21 -12.33
CA ARG A 79 -8.45 20.59 -11.19
C ARG A 79 -9.11 19.39 -10.49
N ARG A 80 -9.40 18.30 -11.21
CA ARG A 80 -9.85 17.03 -10.60
C ARG A 80 -8.73 16.36 -9.82
N PHE A 81 -7.51 16.37 -10.34
CA PHE A 81 -6.33 15.79 -9.68
C PHE A 81 -5.74 16.68 -8.57
N CYS A 82 -5.85 18.01 -8.65
CA CYS A 82 -5.47 18.94 -7.57
C CYS A 82 -6.37 18.78 -6.32
N ARG A 83 -7.40 17.94 -6.38
CA ARG A 83 -8.17 17.44 -5.23
C ARG A 83 -7.62 16.12 -4.69
N LEU A 84 -6.39 15.76 -5.03
CA LEU A 84 -5.68 14.62 -4.48
C LEU A 84 -4.24 15.09 -4.26
N TYR A 85 -3.95 15.68 -3.10
CA TYR A 85 -2.55 15.81 -2.67
C TYR A 85 -2.13 14.49 -2.04
N GLU A 86 -1.08 13.86 -2.55
CA GLU A 86 -0.28 12.92 -1.76
C GLU A 86 0.57 13.75 -0.79
N GLY A 87 0.10 13.88 0.44
CA GLY A 87 0.99 14.19 1.57
C GLY A 87 1.50 12.89 2.17
N ASP A 88 2.59 12.96 2.94
CA ASP A 88 3.15 11.88 3.78
C ASP A 88 2.12 11.22 4.75
N LYS A 89 0.85 11.65 4.73
CA LYS A 89 -0.24 11.23 5.62
C LYS A 89 -1.56 10.91 4.90
N GLY A 90 -1.57 10.78 3.56
CA GLY A 90 -2.75 10.37 2.77
C GLY A 90 -3.30 11.42 1.78
N GLU A 91 -4.27 11.00 0.95
CA GLU A 91 -4.88 11.78 -0.15
C GLU A 91 -5.82 12.90 0.33
N MET A 92 -5.63 14.16 -0.13
CA MET A 92 -6.46 15.31 0.27
C MET A 92 -7.50 15.73 -0.78
N ILE A 93 -8.80 15.75 -0.46
CA ILE A 93 -9.88 16.34 -1.28
C ILE A 93 -10.13 17.81 -0.89
N ALA A 94 -10.06 18.71 -1.88
CA ALA A 94 -10.00 20.16 -1.68
C ALA A 94 -11.30 20.88 -1.23
N ASP A 95 -12.40 20.18 -0.90
CA ASP A 95 -13.70 20.82 -0.60
C ASP A 95 -14.24 20.59 0.82
N GLY A 96 -13.37 20.27 1.78
CA GLY A 96 -13.74 20.30 3.20
C GLY A 96 -12.89 19.37 4.05
N TRP A 97 -12.69 19.74 5.31
CA TRP A 97 -12.10 18.87 6.33
C TRP A 97 -13.00 17.65 6.55
N LYS A 98 -12.91 16.67 5.66
CA LYS A 98 -13.36 15.31 5.92
C LYS A 98 -12.12 14.48 5.99
N PHE A 99 -11.85 13.94 7.18
CA PHE A 99 -11.01 12.77 7.29
C PHE A 99 -11.65 11.70 6.42
N VAL A 100 -11.07 11.47 5.24
CA VAL A 100 -11.16 10.15 4.64
C VAL A 100 -10.36 9.32 5.63
N THR A 101 -11.05 8.58 6.51
CA THR A 101 -10.36 7.56 7.31
C THR A 101 -9.50 6.79 6.32
N PRO A 102 -8.20 6.59 6.60
CA PRO A 102 -7.37 5.72 5.78
C PRO A 102 -8.20 4.47 5.55
N ALA A 103 -8.39 4.09 4.28
CA ALA A 103 -9.02 2.81 3.98
C ALA A 103 -8.42 1.81 4.97
N PRO A 104 -9.24 1.12 5.79
CA PRO A 104 -8.73 0.31 6.88
C PRO A 104 -7.67 -0.58 6.27
N ASP A 105 -6.44 -0.42 6.74
CA ASP A 105 -5.23 -1.05 6.22
C ASP A 105 -5.59 -2.51 5.88
N ILE A 106 -5.80 -2.76 4.58
CA ILE A 106 -6.46 -3.98 4.12
C ILE A 106 -5.55 -5.15 4.50
N GLU A 107 -4.24 -4.92 4.40
CA GLU A 107 -3.19 -5.82 4.83
C GLU A 107 -3.27 -6.07 6.34
N ALA A 108 -3.29 -5.01 7.18
CA ALA A 108 -3.47 -5.20 8.63
C ALA A 108 -4.79 -5.88 9.00
N SER A 109 -5.85 -5.69 8.22
CA SER A 109 -7.15 -6.35 8.44
C SER A 109 -7.10 -7.85 8.11
N ILE A 110 -6.37 -8.22 7.06
CA ILE A 110 -6.12 -9.60 6.65
C ILE A 110 -5.20 -10.28 7.67
N ASP A 111 -4.15 -9.60 8.11
CA ASP A 111 -3.23 -10.09 9.14
C ASP A 111 -3.95 -10.27 10.48
N ALA A 112 -4.79 -9.32 10.89
CA ALA A 112 -5.59 -9.44 12.10
C ALA A 112 -6.55 -10.62 12.02
N ARG A 113 -7.22 -10.85 10.88
CA ARG A 113 -8.08 -12.02 10.67
C ARG A 113 -7.27 -13.32 10.72
N THR A 114 -6.12 -13.34 10.06
CA THR A 114 -5.24 -14.51 10.04
C THR A 114 -4.75 -14.83 11.45
N MET A 115 -4.31 -13.82 12.20
CA MET A 115 -3.91 -13.95 13.60
C MET A 115 -5.06 -14.46 14.47
N LEU A 116 -6.26 -13.90 14.35
CA LEU A 116 -7.43 -14.36 15.11
C LEU A 116 -7.77 -15.82 14.83
N ASN A 117 -7.60 -16.28 13.58
CA ASN A 117 -7.83 -17.68 13.20
C ASN A 117 -6.80 -18.65 13.82
N THR A 118 -5.61 -18.18 14.20
CA THR A 118 -4.62 -19.01 14.93
C THR A 118 -4.95 -19.19 16.41
N LEU A 119 -5.83 -18.34 16.96
CA LEU A 119 -6.12 -18.33 18.39
C LEU A 119 -7.25 -19.29 18.76
N PRO A 120 -7.23 -19.87 19.98
CA PRO A 120 -8.34 -20.69 20.45
C PRO A 120 -9.64 -19.89 20.48
N GLU A 121 -10.75 -20.47 19.99
CA GLU A 121 -12.06 -19.80 19.92
C GLU A 121 -12.49 -19.14 21.23
N ARG A 122 -12.22 -19.82 22.35
CA ARG A 122 -12.56 -19.32 23.69
C ARG A 122 -11.85 -17.99 24.01
N MET A 123 -10.64 -17.79 23.50
CA MET A 123 -9.88 -16.55 23.66
C MET A 123 -10.46 -15.43 22.79
N VAL A 124 -10.84 -15.74 21.55
CA VAL A 124 -11.48 -14.79 20.62
C VAL A 124 -12.81 -14.30 21.18
N LYS A 125 -13.67 -15.23 21.66
CA LYS A 125 -14.95 -14.90 22.30
C LYS A 125 -14.78 -13.98 23.51
N ALA A 126 -13.80 -14.26 24.36
CA ALA A 126 -13.49 -13.40 25.50
C ALA A 126 -13.00 -11.99 25.07
N GLY A 127 -12.27 -11.90 23.94
CA GLY A 127 -11.88 -10.62 23.33
C GLY A 127 -13.08 -9.80 22.89
N ILE A 128 -14.00 -10.40 22.13
CA ILE A 128 -15.23 -9.74 21.64
C ILE A 128 -16.08 -9.20 22.79
N ILE A 129 -16.24 -9.98 23.87
CA ILE A 129 -16.99 -9.54 25.06
C ILE A 129 -16.35 -8.30 25.69
N ARG A 130 -15.02 -8.25 25.78
CA ARG A 130 -14.32 -7.09 26.35
C ARG A 130 -14.36 -5.87 25.45
N ASP A 131 -14.26 -6.07 24.13
CA ASP A 131 -14.34 -5.00 23.14
C ASP A 131 -15.72 -4.30 23.18
N GLY A 132 -16.79 -5.08 23.34
CA GLY A 132 -18.14 -4.57 23.58
C GLY A 132 -18.38 -4.01 25.00
N GLY A 133 -17.34 -3.87 25.84
CA GLY A 133 -17.45 -3.35 27.21
C GLY A 133 -18.07 -4.32 28.23
N GLY A 134 -18.31 -5.57 27.85
CA GLY A 134 -18.89 -6.61 28.70
C GLY A 134 -17.93 -7.15 29.77
N LYS A 135 -18.50 -7.60 30.90
CA LYS A 135 -17.75 -8.26 31.97
C LYS A 135 -17.55 -9.74 31.67
N LEU A 136 -16.31 -10.22 31.74
CA LEU A 136 -15.99 -11.64 31.63
C LEU A 136 -16.45 -12.44 32.86
N ASN A 137 -16.90 -13.67 32.63
CA ASN A 137 -17.11 -14.66 33.69
C ASN A 137 -15.78 -15.04 34.36
N ASN A 138 -15.82 -15.48 35.62
CA ASN A 138 -14.69 -16.00 36.38
C ASN A 138 -13.95 -17.13 35.63
N ALA A 139 -14.70 -18.03 34.97
CA ALA A 139 -14.10 -19.11 34.19
C ALA A 139 -13.22 -18.60 33.05
N ASP A 140 -13.63 -17.54 32.36
CA ASP A 140 -12.88 -16.96 31.24
C ASP A 140 -11.73 -16.08 31.71
N LYS A 141 -11.88 -15.40 32.85
CA LYS A 141 -10.77 -14.73 33.54
C LYS A 141 -9.66 -15.71 33.91
N LEU A 142 -10.01 -16.84 34.53
CA LEU A 142 -9.06 -17.90 34.88
C LEU A 142 -8.41 -18.52 33.63
N TYR A 143 -9.19 -18.72 32.57
CA TYR A 143 -8.67 -19.20 31.29
C TYR A 143 -7.61 -18.25 30.71
N LEU A 144 -7.92 -16.95 30.60
CA LEU A 144 -6.97 -15.95 30.08
C LEU A 144 -5.73 -15.80 30.97
N CYS A 145 -5.89 -15.90 32.29
CA CYS A 145 -4.77 -15.88 33.23
C CYS A 145 -3.80 -17.03 32.95
N ARG A 146 -4.31 -18.26 32.77
CA ARG A 146 -3.49 -19.42 32.40
C ARG A 146 -2.79 -19.25 31.05
N GLN A 147 -3.48 -18.73 30.04
CA GLN A 147 -2.87 -18.47 28.73
C GLN A 147 -1.76 -17.41 28.82
N ARG A 148 -1.98 -16.33 29.56
CA ARG A 148 -0.93 -15.33 29.84
C ARG A 148 0.27 -15.92 30.57
N HIS A 149 0.04 -16.80 31.54
CA HIS A 149 1.13 -17.50 32.22
C HIS A 149 1.92 -18.42 31.30
N ARG A 150 1.30 -19.04 30.29
CA ARG A 150 2.02 -19.82 29.28
C ARG A 150 2.91 -18.93 28.40
N ILE A 151 2.41 -17.76 27.99
CA ILE A 151 3.07 -16.87 27.01
C ILE A 151 4.09 -15.92 27.67
N SER A 152 3.96 -15.63 28.97
CA SER A 152 4.81 -14.68 29.71
C SER A 152 6.31 -14.93 29.55
N LYS A 153 7.07 -13.84 29.35
CA LYS A 153 8.54 -13.79 29.31
C LYS A 153 9.23 -14.37 30.55
N TYR A 154 8.54 -14.51 31.68
CA TYR A 154 9.08 -15.15 32.88
C TYR A 154 9.27 -16.68 32.74
N ASN A 155 8.80 -17.29 31.65
CA ASN A 155 9.15 -18.66 31.28
C ASN A 155 10.36 -18.76 30.34
N TRP A 156 10.90 -17.64 29.86
CA TRP A 156 12.14 -17.59 29.10
C TRP A 156 13.29 -17.60 30.08
N THR A 157 13.67 -18.79 30.50
CA THR A 157 15.06 -19.00 30.90
C THR A 157 15.86 -19.03 29.60
N ASP A 158 16.98 -18.30 29.58
CA ASP A 158 17.85 -18.21 28.43
C ASP A 158 18.16 -19.63 27.91
N ALA A 159 17.91 -19.87 26.62
CA ALA A 159 18.05 -21.19 26.03
C ALA A 159 19.49 -21.70 26.18
N GLU A 160 20.47 -20.79 26.15
CA GLU A 160 21.87 -21.10 26.42
C GLU A 160 22.10 -21.53 27.87
N GLU A 161 21.41 -20.88 28.82
CA GLU A 161 21.51 -21.22 30.25
C GLU A 161 20.88 -22.58 30.54
N ILE A 162 19.76 -22.91 29.89
CA ILE A 162 19.14 -24.24 29.95
C ILE A 162 20.08 -25.31 29.39
N GLU A 163 20.69 -25.07 28.23
CA GLU A 163 21.62 -26.03 27.62
C GLU A 163 22.91 -26.17 28.45
N ARG A 164 23.39 -25.09 29.07
CA ARG A 164 24.51 -25.13 30.00
C ARG A 164 24.19 -26.02 31.21
N MET A 165 23.00 -25.91 31.80
CA MET A 165 22.58 -26.79 32.89
C MET A 165 22.53 -28.27 32.46
N ARG A 166 22.08 -28.53 31.22
CA ARG A 166 22.04 -29.88 30.65
C ARG A 166 23.45 -30.47 30.52
N ARG A 167 24.41 -29.74 29.95
CA ARG A 167 25.80 -30.20 29.80
C ARG A 167 26.44 -30.51 31.15
N LEU A 168 26.28 -29.63 32.14
CA LEU A 168 26.80 -29.85 33.49
C LEU A 168 26.21 -31.11 34.15
N TYR A 169 24.95 -31.44 33.86
CA TYR A 169 24.29 -32.61 34.43
C TYR A 169 24.61 -33.92 33.68
N VAL A 170 24.54 -33.89 32.35
CA VAL A 170 24.65 -35.09 31.49
C VAL A 170 26.11 -35.39 31.15
N ASP A 171 26.89 -34.39 30.77
CA ASP A 171 28.27 -34.58 30.29
C ASP A 171 29.27 -34.59 31.45
N GLU A 172 29.09 -33.69 32.42
CA GLU A 172 30.00 -33.56 33.58
C GLU A 172 29.52 -34.34 34.83
N GLY A 173 28.31 -34.89 34.82
CA GLY A 173 27.76 -35.70 35.93
C GLY A 173 27.56 -34.94 37.23
N LEU A 174 27.40 -33.61 37.19
CA LEU A 174 27.24 -32.78 38.40
C LEU A 174 25.82 -32.91 38.97
N SER A 175 25.72 -32.92 40.30
CA SER A 175 24.42 -32.93 40.98
C SER A 175 23.72 -31.56 40.91
N CYS A 176 22.39 -31.55 40.91
CA CYS A 176 21.60 -30.30 40.83
C CYS A 176 22.02 -29.21 41.85
N PRO A 177 22.40 -29.53 43.11
CA PRO A 177 22.93 -28.54 44.05
C PRO A 177 24.23 -27.88 43.60
N LYS A 178 25.14 -28.64 42.97
CA LYS A 178 26.40 -28.10 42.41
C LYS A 178 26.11 -27.20 41.22
N ILE A 179 25.22 -27.62 40.33
CA ILE A 179 24.78 -26.84 39.17
C ILE A 179 24.13 -25.53 39.62
N ALA A 180 23.22 -25.59 40.59
CA ALA A 180 22.56 -24.41 41.17
C ALA A 180 23.57 -23.37 41.68
N LYS A 181 24.66 -23.82 42.31
CA LYS A 181 25.75 -22.95 42.78
C LYS A 181 26.53 -22.33 41.61
N ILE A 182 26.77 -23.07 40.53
CA ILE A 182 27.50 -22.61 39.33
C ILE A 182 26.67 -21.60 38.54
N THR A 183 25.35 -21.83 38.40
CA THR A 183 24.46 -20.99 37.61
C THR A 183 23.81 -19.86 38.42
N GLY A 184 23.99 -19.83 39.74
CA GLY A 184 23.35 -18.85 40.63
C GLY A 184 21.82 -18.97 40.69
N ARG A 185 21.28 -20.18 40.47
CA ARG A 185 19.83 -20.45 40.43
C ARG A 185 19.39 -21.30 41.61
N ALA A 186 18.10 -21.24 41.93
CA ALA A 186 17.52 -22.16 42.92
C ALA A 186 17.56 -23.61 42.41
N ILE A 187 17.74 -24.56 43.33
CA ILE A 187 17.79 -26.00 43.01
C ILE A 187 16.50 -26.47 42.29
N SER A 188 15.34 -25.94 42.71
CA SER A 188 14.04 -26.22 42.08
C SER A 188 13.98 -25.73 40.64
N THR A 189 14.58 -24.58 40.34
CA THR A 189 14.68 -24.03 38.98
C THR A 189 15.50 -24.95 38.09
N VAL A 190 16.70 -25.37 38.55
CA VAL A 190 17.56 -26.31 37.81
C VAL A 190 16.81 -27.62 37.52
N GLN A 191 16.11 -28.17 38.52
CA GLN A 191 15.33 -29.39 38.36
C GLN A 191 14.20 -29.24 37.35
N ASN A 192 13.47 -28.13 37.40
CA ASN A 192 12.38 -27.86 36.46
C ASN A 192 12.89 -27.73 35.02
N HIS A 193 14.09 -27.16 34.80
CA HIS A 193 14.70 -27.10 33.47
C HIS A 193 15.12 -28.46 32.95
N LEU A 194 15.78 -29.27 33.77
CA LEU A 194 16.16 -30.64 33.40
C LEU A 194 14.92 -31.50 33.10
N ASN A 195 13.86 -31.39 33.91
CA ASN A 195 12.58 -32.09 33.66
C ASN A 195 11.92 -31.63 32.35
N LYS A 196 11.97 -30.34 32.01
CA LYS A 196 11.48 -29.82 30.72
C LYS A 196 12.24 -30.40 29.52
N LEU A 197 13.51 -30.76 29.71
CA LEU A 197 14.35 -31.41 28.70
C LEU A 197 14.20 -32.94 28.68
N GLY A 198 13.31 -33.52 29.48
CA GLY A 198 13.13 -34.97 29.60
C GLY A 198 14.25 -35.69 30.35
N VAL A 199 15.11 -34.95 31.06
CA VAL A 199 16.19 -35.52 31.89
C VAL A 199 15.59 -35.86 33.26
N ILE A 200 15.18 -37.12 33.41
CA ILE A 200 14.60 -37.65 34.65
C ILE A 200 15.74 -38.06 35.58
N ARG A 201 15.66 -37.66 36.85
CA ARG A 201 16.60 -38.13 37.88
C ARG A 201 16.57 -39.66 37.96
N SER A 202 17.72 -40.28 37.78
CA SER A 202 18.02 -41.61 38.33
C SER A 202 18.18 -41.53 39.84
#